data_AF-A0A1Q5XGM7-F1
#
_entry.id   AF-A0A1Q5XGM7-F1
#
_cell.length_a   1.000
_cell.length_b   1.000
_cell.length_c   1.000
_cell.angle_alpha   90.00
_cell.angle_beta   90.00
_cell.angle_gamma   90.00
#
_symmetry.space_group_name_H-M   'P 1'
#
loop_
_entity.id
_entity.type
_entity.pdbx_description
1 polymer ?
#
loop_
_entity_poly.entity_id
_entity_poly.type
_entity_poly.pdbx_seq_one_letter_code
_entity_poly.pdbx_strand_id
1 'polypeptide(L)'
;MKENIYALYNGTEYEAGIANDQEVVLRSNDPAVLNRGFILYKGLKYIKKVKRTELTDIYKKYYQAKYKNYQFVVTEDSDDKLLIIATYMDYKICEQLGMEMVDRGVYQKWVQKNEVELSITRKPI
;
A
#
# COMPACT_ATOMS: atom_id res chain seq x y z
N MET A 1 -8.61 1.16 -4.98
CA MET A 1 -7.75 0.48 -4.00
C MET A 1 -6.31 0.58 -4.52
N LYS A 2 -5.37 1.18 -3.78
CA LYS A 2 -3.94 1.10 -4.17
C LYS A 2 -3.58 -0.39 -4.22
N GLU A 3 -3.03 -0.88 -5.33
CA GLU A 3 -2.72 -2.31 -5.46
C GLU A 3 -1.58 -2.76 -4.52
N ASN A 4 -0.88 -1.80 -3.90
CA ASN A 4 0.28 -1.98 -3.03
C ASN A 4 1.37 -2.83 -3.68
N ILE A 5 1.47 -2.78 -5.01
CA ILE A 5 2.51 -3.42 -5.80
C ILE A 5 3.68 -2.46 -5.91
N TYR A 6 4.88 -2.97 -5.68
CA TYR A 6 6.13 -2.25 -5.78
C TYR A 6 7.10 -3.05 -6.63
N ALA A 7 7.99 -2.35 -7.33
CA ALA A 7 9.02 -2.96 -8.15
C ALA A 7 10.37 -2.28 -7.92
N LEU A 8 11.43 -3.08 -7.95
CA LEU A 8 12.81 -2.61 -7.87
C LEU A 8 13.38 -2.48 -9.29
N TYR A 9 13.68 -1.24 -9.69
CA TYR A 9 14.24 -0.92 -11.01
C TYR A 9 15.49 -0.07 -10.84
N ASN A 10 16.62 -0.57 -11.36
CA ASN A 10 17.94 0.07 -11.22
C ASN A 10 18.27 0.48 -9.77
N GLY A 11 18.00 -0.43 -8.82
CA GLY A 11 18.26 -0.20 -7.39
C GLY A 11 17.30 0.76 -6.68
N THR A 12 16.30 1.33 -7.38
CA THR A 12 15.28 2.21 -6.78
C THR A 12 13.92 1.50 -6.75
N GLU A 13 13.24 1.58 -5.61
CA GLU A 13 11.89 1.04 -5.43
C GLU A 13 10.85 2.05 -5.92
N TYR A 14 9.86 1.60 -6.69
CA TYR A 14 8.75 2.42 -7.19
C TYR A 14 7.41 1.76 -6.90
N GLU A 15 6.35 2.57 -6.74
CA GLU A 15 4.98 2.06 -6.86
C GLU A 15 4.79 1.51 -8.28
N ALA A 16 4.17 0.33 -8.41
CA ALA A 16 4.04 -0.37 -9.66
C ALA A 16 2.58 -0.80 -9.93
N GLY A 17 2.28 -1.09 -11.19
CA GLY A 17 1.04 -1.73 -11.61
C GLY A 17 1.32 -2.66 -12.77
N ILE A 18 0.70 -3.82 -12.76
CA ILE A 18 0.90 -4.85 -13.79
C ILE A 18 -0.04 -4.51 -14.95
N ALA A 19 0.53 -4.16 -16.11
CA ALA A 19 -0.27 -3.88 -17.30
C ALA A 19 -0.66 -5.19 -18.01
N ASN A 20 0.29 -6.13 -18.08
CA ASN A 20 0.14 -7.49 -18.56
C ASN A 20 1.33 -8.32 -18.03
N ASP A 21 1.43 -9.60 -18.41
CA ASP A 21 2.47 -10.52 -17.92
C ASP A 21 3.90 -10.06 -18.21
N GLN A 22 4.10 -9.21 -19.23
CA GLN A 22 5.42 -8.76 -19.68
C GLN A 22 5.73 -7.31 -19.30
N GLU A 23 4.71 -6.49 -19.05
CA GLU A 23 4.87 -5.04 -18.87
C GLU A 23 4.39 -4.56 -17.50
N VAL A 24 5.22 -3.73 -16.88
CA VAL A 24 4.95 -3.09 -15.59
C VAL A 24 5.03 -1.58 -15.74
N VAL A 25 4.07 -0.89 -15.14
CA VAL A 25 4.03 0.58 -15.07
C VAL A 25 4.59 1.01 -13.72
N LEU A 26 5.79 1.58 -13.73
CA LEU A 26 6.39 2.24 -12.57
C LEU A 26 5.80 3.64 -12.40
N ARG A 27 5.63 4.08 -11.16
CA ARG A 27 5.07 5.38 -10.81
C ARG A 27 5.88 6.07 -9.71
N SER A 28 6.05 7.38 -9.86
CA SER A 28 6.76 8.24 -8.90
C SER A 28 6.07 9.60 -8.78
N ASN A 29 6.22 10.26 -7.62
CA ASN A 29 5.83 11.65 -7.42
C ASN A 29 7.03 12.61 -7.52
N ASP A 30 8.25 12.09 -7.60
CA ASP A 30 9.48 12.88 -7.69
C ASP A 30 9.76 13.29 -9.14
N PRO A 31 9.83 14.60 -9.48
CA PRO A 31 10.13 15.08 -10.83
C PRO A 31 11.53 14.68 -11.34
N ALA A 32 12.50 14.39 -10.47
CA ALA A 32 13.86 14.02 -10.89
C ALA A 32 13.91 12.70 -11.70
N VAL A 33 12.84 11.90 -11.65
CA VAL A 33 12.70 10.68 -12.47
C VAL A 33 12.55 10.97 -13.97
N LEU A 34 12.25 12.22 -14.38
CA LEU A 34 12.22 12.61 -15.80
C LEU A 34 13.57 12.32 -16.49
N ASN A 35 14.68 12.55 -15.79
CA ASN A 35 16.04 12.24 -16.28
C ASN A 35 16.30 10.73 -16.46
N ARG A 36 15.41 9.88 -15.93
CA ARG A 36 15.45 8.41 -16.04
C ARG A 36 14.43 7.90 -17.07
N GLY A 37 13.88 8.79 -17.91
CA GLY A 37 12.96 8.46 -18.98
C GLY A 37 11.55 8.09 -18.50
N PHE A 38 11.11 8.68 -17.39
CA PHE A 38 9.70 8.74 -17.01
C PHE A 38 9.01 9.89 -17.74
N ILE A 39 7.68 9.83 -17.86
CA ILE A 39 6.85 10.89 -18.45
C ILE A 39 5.79 11.34 -17.45
N LEU A 40 5.42 12.62 -17.48
CA LEU A 40 4.33 13.15 -16.66
C LEU A 40 2.98 12.73 -17.25
N TYR A 41 2.23 11.92 -16.51
CA TYR A 41 0.90 11.44 -16.90
C TYR A 41 -0.19 12.27 -16.25
N LYS A 42 -1.07 12.84 -17.09
CA LYS A 42 -2.20 13.69 -16.69
C LYS A 42 -1.83 14.85 -15.76
N GLY A 43 -0.58 15.32 -15.79
CA GLY A 43 -0.11 16.39 -14.90
C GLY A 43 0.00 16.00 -13.42
N LEU A 44 -0.18 14.73 -13.06
CA LEU A 44 -0.33 14.29 -11.66
C LEU A 44 0.79 13.36 -11.20
N LYS A 45 1.26 12.45 -12.06
CA LYS A 45 2.16 11.38 -11.65
C LYS A 45 3.17 11.06 -12.75
N TYR A 46 4.42 10.82 -12.38
CA TYR A 46 5.44 10.39 -13.32
C TYR A 46 5.36 8.89 -13.51
N ILE A 47 5.27 8.43 -14.76
CA ILE A 47 5.15 7.01 -15.09
C ILE A 47 6.24 6.56 -16.06
N LYS A 48 6.62 5.29 -15.97
CA LYS A 48 7.47 4.61 -16.96
C LYS A 48 6.96 3.20 -17.19
N LYS A 49 6.83 2.79 -18.44
CA LYS A 49 6.60 1.39 -18.79
C LYS A 49 7.96 0.70 -18.94
N VAL A 50 8.10 -0.45 -18.32
CA VAL A 50 9.29 -1.30 -18.40
C VAL A 50 8.87 -2.75 -18.57
N LYS A 51 9.74 -3.56 -19.16
CA LYS A 51 9.54 -5.01 -19.19
C LYS A 51 9.77 -5.59 -17.81
N ARG A 52 9.02 -6.64 -17.47
CA ARG A 52 9.17 -7.39 -16.22
C ARG A 52 10.60 -7.92 -16.06
N THR A 53 11.27 -8.27 -17.16
CA THR A 53 12.66 -8.75 -17.18
C THR A 53 13.70 -7.67 -16.84
N GLU A 54 13.33 -6.39 -16.89
CA GLU A 54 14.20 -5.28 -16.48
C GLU A 54 14.14 -5.02 -14.96
N LEU A 55 13.19 -5.65 -14.26
CA LEU A 55 13.01 -5.49 -12.83
C LEU A 55 13.89 -6.48 -12.08
N THR A 56 14.54 -5.99 -11.02
CA THR A 56 15.23 -6.86 -10.08
C THR A 56 14.25 -7.65 -9.22
N ASP A 57 13.13 -7.03 -8.85
CA ASP A 57 12.09 -7.65 -8.04
C ASP A 57 10.74 -6.96 -8.26
N ILE A 58 9.65 -7.69 -8.06
CA ILE A 58 8.28 -7.19 -8.05
C ILE A 58 7.47 -7.93 -6.98
N TYR A 59 6.82 -7.18 -6.11
CA TYR A 59 6.16 -7.75 -4.94
C TYR A 59 5.01 -6.86 -4.47
N LYS A 60 4.12 -7.47 -3.69
CA LYS A 60 3.06 -6.79 -2.98
C LYS A 60 3.47 -6.52 -1.53
N LYS A 61 3.27 -5.28 -1.06
CA LYS A 61 3.42 -4.90 0.34
C LYS A 61 2.08 -5.06 1.06
N TYR A 62 2.11 -5.70 2.21
CA TYR A 62 0.99 -5.82 3.13
C TYR A 62 1.33 -5.07 4.41
N TYR A 63 0.56 -4.05 4.70
CA TYR A 63 0.71 -3.23 5.90
C TYR A 63 -0.24 -3.77 6.96
N GLN A 64 0.30 -4.10 8.12
CA GLN A 64 -0.46 -4.62 9.25
C GLN A 64 -0.12 -3.84 10.50
N ALA A 65 -1.11 -3.54 11.32
CA ALA A 65 -0.91 -2.86 12.59
C ALA A 65 -1.43 -3.73 13.73
N LYS A 66 -0.63 -3.88 14.78
CA LYS A 66 -1.10 -4.44 16.04
C LYS A 66 -1.60 -3.31 16.93
N TYR A 67 -2.88 -3.33 17.26
CA TYR A 67 -3.56 -2.35 18.11
C TYR A 67 -4.30 -3.08 19.23
N LYS A 68 -4.02 -2.73 20.48
CA LYS A 68 -4.63 -3.36 21.68
C LYS A 68 -4.66 -4.90 21.62
N ASN A 69 -3.54 -5.52 21.23
CA ASN A 69 -3.35 -6.97 21.08
C ASN A 69 -4.07 -7.65 19.89
N TYR A 70 -4.72 -6.89 19.02
CA TYR A 70 -5.33 -7.41 17.79
C TYR A 70 -4.56 -6.95 16.56
N GLN A 71 -4.54 -7.77 15.52
CA GLN A 71 -3.87 -7.48 14.26
C GLN A 71 -4.88 -7.05 13.20
N PHE A 72 -4.60 -5.94 12.54
CA PHE A 72 -5.46 -5.33 11.52
C PHE A 72 -4.69 -5.10 10.23
N VAL A 73 -5.41 -5.02 9.11
CA VAL A 73 -4.85 -4.54 7.85
C VAL A 73 -4.90 -3.01 7.86
N VAL A 74 -3.81 -2.37 7.41
CA VAL A 74 -3.76 -0.92 7.22
C VAL A 74 -4.06 -0.60 5.76
N THR A 75 -5.05 0.25 5.52
CA THR A 75 -5.50 0.62 4.17
C THR A 75 -5.09 2.04 3.77
N GLU A 76 -4.94 2.93 4.76
CA GLU A 76 -4.51 4.32 4.56
C GLU A 76 -3.49 4.73 5.61
N ASP A 77 -2.58 5.59 5.18
CA ASP A 77 -1.50 6.18 5.98
C ASP A 77 -1.56 7.69 5.78
N SER A 78 -1.88 8.40 6.86
CA SER A 78 -1.84 9.86 6.98
C SER A 78 -0.70 10.26 7.91
N ASP A 79 -0.36 11.55 8.01
CA ASP A 79 0.82 12.02 8.75
C ASP A 79 0.97 11.38 10.15
N ASP A 80 -0.05 11.50 11.01
CA ASP A 80 -0.04 10.99 12.38
C ASP A 80 -0.84 9.70 12.60
N LYS A 81 -1.71 9.32 11.64
CA LYS A 81 -2.71 8.26 11.82
C LYS A 81 -2.68 7.21 10.73
N LEU A 82 -3.11 6.00 11.11
CA LEU A 82 -3.35 4.89 10.20
C LEU A 82 -4.83 4.51 10.23
N LEU A 83 -5.39 4.18 9.06
CA LEU A 83 -6.71 3.56 8.97
C LEU A 83 -6.55 2.05 9.06
N ILE A 84 -6.98 1.47 10.18
CA ILE A 84 -7.04 0.03 10.37
C ILE A 84 -8.41 -0.51 9.98
N ILE A 85 -8.44 -1.69 9.35
CA ILE A 85 -9.66 -2.36 8.93
C ILE A 85 -9.74 -3.78 9.51
N ALA A 86 -10.95 -4.19 9.87
CA ALA A 86 -11.30 -5.53 10.32
C ALA A 86 -12.43 -6.10 9.46
N THR A 87 -12.18 -7.24 8.80
CA THR A 87 -13.15 -7.90 7.90
C THR A 87 -13.59 -9.28 8.40
N TYR A 88 -12.89 -9.85 9.39
CA TYR A 88 -13.12 -11.21 9.89
C TYR A 88 -13.07 -11.28 11.43
N MET A 89 -13.33 -10.15 12.09
CA MET A 89 -13.30 -10.04 13.56
C MET A 89 -14.71 -10.07 14.14
N ASP A 90 -14.85 -10.58 15.36
CA ASP A 90 -16.11 -10.51 16.10
C ASP A 90 -16.55 -9.04 16.26
N TYR A 91 -17.79 -8.74 15.86
CA TYR A 91 -18.32 -7.38 15.90
C TYR A 91 -18.29 -6.77 17.31
N LYS A 92 -18.44 -7.57 18.37
CA LYS A 92 -18.38 -7.09 19.75
C LYS A 92 -17.00 -6.56 20.09
N ILE A 93 -15.94 -7.17 19.56
CA ILE A 93 -14.57 -6.69 19.71
C ILE A 93 -14.40 -5.38 18.95
N CYS A 94 -14.92 -5.29 17.72
CA CYS A 94 -14.89 -4.05 16.93
C CYS A 94 -15.60 -2.89 17.67
N GLU A 95 -16.78 -3.13 18.25
CA GLU A 95 -17.52 -2.14 19.05
C GLU A 95 -16.74 -1.72 20.31
N GLN A 96 -16.15 -2.66 21.04
CA GLN A 96 -15.32 -2.37 22.22
C GLN A 96 -14.08 -1.54 21.89
N LEU A 97 -13.50 -1.76 20.70
CA LEU A 97 -12.38 -0.98 20.19
C LEU A 97 -12.81 0.38 19.63
N GLY A 98 -14.11 0.66 19.59
CA GLY A 98 -14.71 1.87 19.04
C GLY A 98 -14.46 2.00 17.54
N MET A 99 -14.54 0.90 16.80
CA MET A 99 -14.47 0.89 15.34
C MET A 99 -15.86 1.14 14.75
N GLU A 100 -15.90 1.80 13.59
CA GLU A 100 -17.12 2.10 12.85
C GLU A 100 -17.37 1.03 11.77
N MET A 101 -18.61 0.53 11.66
CA MET A 101 -18.99 -0.36 10.57
C MET A 101 -19.26 0.44 9.29
N VAL A 102 -18.49 0.19 8.23
CA VAL A 102 -18.60 0.90 6.95
C VAL A 102 -19.22 0.05 5.83
N ASP A 103 -19.22 -1.27 6.01
CA ASP A 103 -19.95 -2.23 5.20
C ASP A 103 -20.31 -3.43 6.07
N ARG A 104 -21.20 -4.30 5.62
CA ARG A 104 -21.63 -5.47 6.37
C ARG A 104 -20.43 -6.38 6.70
N GLY A 105 -20.03 -6.39 7.97
CA GLY A 105 -18.89 -7.16 8.45
C GLY A 105 -17.53 -6.49 8.22
N VAL A 106 -17.50 -5.23 7.77
CA VAL A 106 -16.28 -4.44 7.60
C VAL A 106 -16.29 -3.27 8.55
N TYR A 107 -15.30 -3.25 9.45
CA TYR A 107 -15.14 -2.21 10.45
C TYR A 107 -13.82 -1.47 10.23
N GLN A 108 -13.80 -0.18 10.49
CA GLN A 108 -12.60 0.64 10.37
C GLN A 108 -12.41 1.59 11.55
N LYS A 109 -11.16 2.01 11.77
CA LYS A 109 -10.84 3.04 12.75
C LYS A 109 -9.55 3.75 12.39
N TRP A 110 -9.53 5.07 12.53
CA TRP A 110 -8.29 5.83 12.56
C TRP A 110 -7.64 5.68 13.93
N VAL A 111 -6.40 5.22 13.95
CA VAL A 111 -5.58 5.05 15.17
C VAL A 111 -4.29 5.84 15.04
N GLN A 112 -3.76 6.33 16.16
CA GLN A 112 -2.50 7.07 16.14
C GLN A 112 -1.34 6.11 15.87
N LYS A 113 -0.34 6.56 15.09
CA LYS A 113 0.84 5.74 14.77
C LYS A 113 1.62 5.29 16.00
N ASN A 114 1.60 6.08 17.08
CA ASN A 114 2.26 5.75 18.34
C ASN A 114 1.48 4.76 19.22
N GLU A 115 0.23 4.45 18.89
CA GLU A 115 -0.61 3.48 19.59
C GLU A 115 -0.51 2.06 18.99
N VAL A 116 0.24 1.90 17.92
CA VAL A 116 0.30 0.66 17.15
C VAL A 116 1.72 0.20 16.84
N GLU A 117 1.90 -1.10 16.75
CA GLU A 117 3.11 -1.68 16.16
C GLU A 117 2.83 -1.96 14.67
N LEU A 118 3.43 -1.16 13.78
CA LEU A 118 3.32 -1.35 12.33
C LEU A 118 4.31 -2.43 11.86
N SER A 119 3.81 -3.39 11.08
CA SER A 119 4.62 -4.38 10.38
C SER A 119 4.29 -4.38 8.89
N ILE A 120 5.32 -4.55 8.05
CA ILE A 120 5.21 -4.56 6.59
C ILE A 120 5.76 -5.89 6.09
N THR A 121 4.90 -6.69 5.45
CA THR A 121 5.32 -7.94 4.80
C THR A 121 5.38 -7.76 3.29
N ARG A 122 6.41 -8.33 2.65
CA ARG A 122 6.57 -8.35 1.19
C ARG A 122 6.27 -9.76 0.68
N LYS A 123 5.45 -9.89 -0.36
CA LYS A 123 5.23 -11.15 -1.07
C LYS A 123 5.55 -10.98 -2.55
N PRO A 124 6.49 -11.74 -3.12
CA PRO A 124 6.76 -11.73 -4.56
C PRO A 124 5.48 -11.99 -5.37
N ILE A 125 5.40 -11.38 -6.54
CA ILE A 125 4.35 -11.61 -7.55
C ILE A 125 4.96 -12.36 -8.71
#